data_AF-A0A5K1ARQ4-F1
#
_entry.id   AF-A0A5K1ARQ4-F1
#
_cell.length_a   1.000
_cell.length_b   1.000
_cell.length_c   1.000
_cell.angle_alpha   90.00
_cell.angle_beta   90.00
_cell.angle_gamma   90.00
#
_symmetry.space_group_name_H-M   'P 1'
#
loop_
_entity.id
_entity.type
_entity.pdbx_description
1 polymer ?
#
loop_
_entity_poly.entity_id
_entity_poly.type
_entity_poly.pdbx_seq_one_letter_code
_entity_poly.pdbx_strand_id
1 'polypeptide(L)' 'VASWGAYLLKRNVIAMSFAPRDSHEAQVQFALERGVPAVIGVLGTIRLPYPSRAFDMAHCSRCLIPWGAN' A
#
# COMPACT_ATOMS: atom_id res chain seq x y z
N VAL A 1 -4.20 -7.14 0.56
CA VAL A 1 -2.89 -6.54 0.93
C VAL A 1 -1.79 -7.59 0.70
N ALA A 2 -0.53 -7.19 0.47
CA ALA A 2 0.67 -8.05 0.38
C ALA A 2 0.94 -8.90 -0.88
N SER A 3 -0.04 -9.52 -1.54
CA SER A 3 0.22 -10.50 -2.62
C SER A 3 1.03 -9.92 -3.81
N TRP A 4 0.63 -8.75 -4.30
CA TRP A 4 1.34 -8.05 -5.37
C TRP A 4 2.71 -7.53 -4.91
N GLY A 5 2.81 -7.01 -3.68
CA GLY A 5 4.08 -6.58 -3.10
C GLY A 5 5.09 -7.74 -2.99
N ALA A 6 4.64 -8.92 -2.59
CA ALA A 6 5.49 -10.12 -2.55
C ALA A 6 5.94 -10.57 -3.95
N TYR A 7 5.08 -10.43 -4.96
CA TYR A 7 5.42 -10.73 -6.36
C TYR A 7 6.48 -9.76 -6.92
N LEU A 8 6.39 -8.48 -6.55
CA LEU A 8 7.36 -7.44 -6.91
C LEU A 8 8.69 -7.61 -6.18
N LEU A 9 8.66 -8.00 -4.91
CA LEU A 9 9.86 -8.24 -4.12
C LEU A 9 10.75 -9.32 -4.76
N LYS A 10 10.15 -10.38 -5.31
CA LYS A 10 10.86 -11.42 -6.09
C LYS A 10 11.54 -10.90 -7.37
N ARG A 11 11.23 -9.68 -7.80
CA ARG A 11 11.79 -8.99 -8.98
C ARG A 11 12.67 -7.81 -8.58
N ASN A 12 13.10 -7.73 -7.32
CA ASN A 12 13.88 -6.63 -6.77
C ASN A 12 13.17 -5.26 -6.84
N VAL A 13 11.83 -5.26 -6.83
CA VAL A 13 11.05 -4.02 -6.71
C VAL A 13 10.49 -3.94 -5.30
N ILE A 14 10.90 -2.91 -4.56
CA ILE A 14 10.41 -2.65 -3.21
C ILE A 14 9.05 -1.95 -3.32
N ALA A 15 8.01 -2.56 -2.77
CA ALA A 15 6.67 -2.01 -2.74
C ALA A 15 6.22 -1.85 -1.29
N MET A 16 5.57 -0.72 -0.98
CA MET A 16 4.93 -0.46 0.30
C MET A 16 3.42 -0.66 0.16
N SER A 17 2.84 -1.53 0.99
CA SER A 17 1.38 -1.71 1.04
C SER A 17 0.75 -0.74 2.04
N PHE A 18 -0.26 0.00 1.62
CA PHE A 18 -1.05 0.86 2.51
C PHE A 18 -2.40 0.21 2.77
N ALA A 19 -2.76 0.07 4.05
CA ALA A 19 -4.12 -0.28 4.42
C ALA A 19 -4.76 0.87 5.22
N PRO A 20 -6.03 1.18 4.96
CA PRO A 20 -6.80 2.04 5.86
C PRO A 20 -6.84 1.42 7.26
N ARG A 21 -6.93 2.26 8.28
CA ARG A 21 -7.20 1.83 9.66
C ARG A 21 -8.67 1.43 9.80
N ASP A 22 -9.00 0.25 9.30
CA ASP A 22 -10.35 -0.31 9.31
C ASP A 22 -10.31 -1.81 9.69
N SER A 23 -11.34 -2.58 9.33
CA SER A 23 -11.41 -4.03 9.56
C SER A 23 -10.25 -4.85 8.97
N HIS A 24 -9.39 -4.25 8.13
CA HIS A 24 -8.31 -4.94 7.44
C HIS A 24 -6.95 -4.86 8.15
N GLU A 25 -6.87 -4.37 9.39
CA GLU A 25 -5.63 -4.32 10.19
C GLU A 25 -4.91 -5.68 10.24
N ALA A 26 -5.66 -6.79 10.36
CA ALA A 26 -5.10 -8.14 10.36
C ALA A 26 -4.36 -8.50 9.06
N GLN A 27 -4.74 -7.90 7.92
CA GLN A 27 -4.03 -8.15 6.65
C GLN A 27 -2.66 -7.47 6.62
N VAL A 28 -2.49 -6.35 7.32
CA VAL A 28 -1.19 -5.68 7.47
C VAL A 28 -0.29 -6.51 8.38
N GLN A 29 -0.83 -6.98 9.51
CA GLN A 29 -0.08 -7.85 10.41
C GLN A 29 0.45 -9.09 9.66
N PHE A 30 -0.42 -9.78 8.92
CA PHE A 30 0.00 -10.91 8.09
C PHE A 30 1.06 -10.53 7.04
N ALA A 31 0.95 -9.36 6.42
CA ALA A 31 1.96 -8.87 5.47
C ALA A 31 3.33 -8.71 6.13
N LEU A 32 3.35 -8.09 7.30
CA LEU A 32 4.56 -7.86 8.08
C LEU A 32 5.20 -9.18 8.56
N GLU A 33 4.39 -10.14 9.02
CA GLU A 33 4.85 -11.49 9.39
C GLU A 33 5.47 -12.25 8.22
N ARG A 34 5.10 -11.91 6.98
CA ARG A 34 5.67 -12.47 5.75
C ARG A 34 6.83 -11.64 5.18
N GLY A 35 7.30 -10.62 5.90
CA GLY A 35 8.39 -9.74 5.48
C GLY A 35 8.02 -8.81 4.32
N VAL A 36 6.73 -8.60 4.06
CA VAL A 36 6.27 -7.66 3.04
C VAL A 36 6.05 -6.30 3.70
N PRO A 37 6.68 -5.21 3.22
CA PRO A 37 6.48 -3.89 3.78
C PRO A 37 5.00 -3.46 3.68
N ALA A 38 4.41 -3.14 4.83
CA ALA A 38 3.04 -2.67 4.93
C ALA A 38 2.88 -1.66 6.08
N VAL A 39 1.98 -0.70 5.91
CA VAL A 39 1.68 0.35 6.89
C VAL A 39 0.16 0.52 7.00
N ILE A 40 -0.30 0.73 8.25
CA ILE A 40 -1.67 1.19 8.54
C ILE A 40 -1.67 2.71 8.59
N GLY A 41 -2.61 3.34 7.89
CA GLY A 41 -2.77 4.79 7.92
C GLY A 41 -4.22 5.22 7.69
N VAL A 42 -4.54 6.47 8.06
CA VAL A 42 -5.84 7.07 7.74
C VAL A 42 -5.69 7.83 6.42
N LEU A 43 -5.92 7.13 5.31
CA LEU A 43 -5.79 7.68 3.97
C LEU A 43 -6.90 8.73 3.73
N GLY A 44 -6.56 9.83 3.05
CA GLY A 44 -7.50 10.88 2.65
C GLY A 44 -7.69 12.03 3.65
N THR A 45 -7.44 11.81 4.95
CA THR A 45 -7.54 12.88 5.97
C THR A 45 -6.20 13.18 6.65
N ILE A 46 -5.32 12.19 6.79
CA ILE A 46 -3.99 12.35 7.39
C ILE A 46 -2.94 12.23 6.31
N ARG A 47 -2.03 13.21 6.25
CA ARG A 47 -0.89 13.19 5.34
C ARG A 47 0.07 12.08 5.75
N LEU A 48 0.48 11.25 4.78
CA LEU A 48 1.47 10.21 5.00
C LEU A 48 2.85 10.80 5.35
N PRO A 49 3.69 10.09 6.14
CA PRO A 49 5.04 10.53 6.53
C PRO A 49 6.06 10.35 5.40
N TYR A 50 5.63 10.51 4.15
CA TYR A 50 6.48 10.42 2.96
C TYR A 50 6.43 11.75 2.21
N PRO A 51 7.56 12.23 1.68
CA PRO A 51 7.58 13.44 0.86
C PRO A 51 6.77 13.25 -0.42
N SER A 52 6.42 14.36 -1.07
CA SER A 52 5.82 14.32 -2.41
C SER A 52 6.77 13.59 -3.37
N ARG A 53 6.22 12.76 -4.28
CA ARG A 53 6.99 11.95 -5.23
C ARG A 53 7.90 10.89 -4.59
N ALA A 54 7.59 10.43 -3.38
CA ALA A 54 8.29 9.30 -2.75
C ALA A 54 8.01 7.93 -3.41
N PHE A 55 7.02 7.85 -4.30
CA PHE A 55 6.61 6.63 -4.98
C PHE A 55 6.55 6.87 -6.49
N ASP A 56 7.14 5.95 -7.25
CA ASP A 56 7.14 5.98 -8.72
C ASP A 56 5.85 5.41 -9.32
N MET A 57 5.15 4.58 -8.55
CA MET A 57 3.95 3.86 -8.97
C MET A 57 2.97 3.73 -7.80
N ALA A 58 1.69 3.86 -8.10
CA ALA A 58 0.61 3.47 -7.21
C ALA A 58 -0.22 2.35 -7.86
N HIS A 59 -0.43 1.27 -7.14
CA HIS A 59 -1.38 0.23 -7.53
C HIS A 59 -2.51 0.19 -6.52
N CYS A 60 -3.73 0.10 -7.03
CA CYS A 60 -4.86 -0.25 -6.19
C CYS A 60 -5.81 -1.21 -6.90
N SER A 61 -6.21 -2.27 -6.20
CA SER A 61 -7.17 -3.25 -6.70
C SER A 61 -8.60 -2.72 -6.75
N ARG A 62 -9.02 -1.92 -5.74
CA ARG A 62 -10.40 -1.42 -5.57
C ARG A 62 -10.49 -0.08 -4.82
N CYS A 63 -9.74 0.94 -5.25
CA CYS A 63 -9.77 2.25 -4.55
C CYS A 63 -10.84 3.21 -5.07
N LEU A 64 -11.52 2.88 -6.18
CA LEU A 64 -12.47 3.78 -6.85
C LEU A 64 -11.88 5.16 -7.17
N ILE A 65 -10.56 5.27 -7.30
CA ILE A 65 -9.91 6.52 -7.70
C ILE A 65 -10.00 6.62 -9.22
N PRO A 66 -10.68 7.64 -9.75
CA PRO A 66 -10.87 7.80 -11.18
C PRO A 66 -9.62 8.43 -11.80
N TRP A 67 -8.52 7.67 -11.83
CA TRP A 67 -7.21 8.16 -12.32
C TRP A 67 -7.23 8.70 -13.75
N GLY A 68 -8.22 8.29 -14.56
CA GLY A 68 -8.39 8.73 -15.96
C GLY A 68 -9.59 9.63 -16.21
N ALA A 69 -10.32 10.06 -15.17
CA ALA A 69 -11.36 11.08 -15.34
C ALA A 69 -10.68 12.45 -15.30
N ASN A 70 -10.69 13.13 -16.45
CA ASN A 70 -10.33 14.56 -16.57
C ASN A 70 -11.58 15.41 -16.40
#